data_AF-A0A0P6VJT4-F1
#
_entry.id   AF-A0A0P6VJT4-F1
#
_cell.length_a   1.000
_cell.length_b   1.000
_cell.length_c   1.000
_cell.angle_alpha   90.00
_cell.angle_beta   90.00
_cell.angle_gamma   90.00
#
_symmetry.space_group_name_H-M   'P 1'
#
loop_
_entity.id
_entity.type
_entity.pdbx_description
1 polymer ?
#
loop_
_entity_poly.entity_id
_entity_poly.type
_entity_poly.pdbx_seq_one_letter_code
_entity_poly.pdbx_strand_id
1 'polypeptide(L)'
;MDPWNRLFFDTTRFMMGAQAASLNAAVTIAHRLPHFAALALDPTRPPSAEVKRAASEKMTAAWQGALAGGAAAQQLAMDYAMGRLRPEHLPGRSLAIAETALGPALKRVRSNARRLTRG
;
A
#
# COMPACT_ATOMS: atom_id res chain seq x y z
N MET A 1 35.67 -0.83 1.05
CA MET A 1 34.32 -0.28 1.28
C MET A 1 33.99 -0.53 2.74
N ASP A 2 33.57 0.49 3.49
CA ASP A 2 33.19 0.35 4.91
C ASP A 2 32.03 -0.67 5.05
N PRO A 3 32.11 -1.67 5.95
CA PRO A 3 31.01 -2.62 6.20
C PRO A 3 29.66 -1.95 6.49
N TRP A 4 29.66 -0.76 7.10
CA TRP A 4 28.44 0.01 7.34
C TRP A 4 27.79 0.54 6.05
N ASN A 5 28.60 0.95 5.08
CA ASN A 5 28.09 1.39 3.78
C ASN A 5 27.48 0.23 3.00
N ARG A 6 28.08 -0.96 3.06
CA ARG A 6 27.56 -2.16 2.39
C ARG A 6 26.21 -2.59 2.97
N LEU A 7 26.12 -2.67 4.30
CA LEU A 7 24.87 -2.99 5.00
C LEU A 7 23.76 -1.98 4.66
N PHE A 8 24.09 -0.69 4.57
CA PHE A 8 23.14 0.34 4.15
C PHE A 8 22.64 0.15 2.72
N PHE A 9 23.53 -0.06 1.74
CA PHE A 9 23.12 -0.27 0.35
C PHE A 9 22.29 -1.54 0.17
N ASP A 10 22.66 -2.63 0.86
CA ASP A 10 21.93 -3.89 0.80
C ASP A 10 20.55 -3.76 1.46
N THR A 11 20.46 -3.08 2.61
CA THR A 11 19.18 -2.78 3.27
C THR A 11 18.31 -1.88 2.41
N THR A 12 18.89 -0.85 1.79
CA THR A 12 18.15 0.06 0.91
C THR A 12 17.61 -0.67 -0.32
N ARG A 13 18.44 -1.50 -0.96
CA ARG A 13 18.02 -2.31 -2.12
C ARG A 13 16.95 -3.33 -1.74
N PHE A 14 17.08 -3.97 -0.58
CA PHE A 14 16.05 -4.86 -0.04
C PHE A 14 14.73 -4.11 0.21
N MET A 15 14.78 -2.95 0.84
CA MET A 15 13.58 -2.13 1.12
C MET A 15 12.90 -1.65 -0.16
N MET A 16 13.66 -1.19 -1.16
CA MET A 16 13.12 -0.80 -2.47
C MET A 16 12.49 -1.99 -3.21
N GLY A 17 13.16 -3.15 -3.19
CA GLY A 17 12.63 -4.39 -3.78
C GLY A 17 11.37 -4.89 -3.08
N ALA A 18 11.37 -4.87 -1.74
CA ALA A 18 10.22 -5.25 -0.91
C ALA A 18 9.03 -4.30 -1.13
N GLN A 19 9.30 -3.00 -1.30
CA GLN A 19 8.27 -2.02 -1.62
C GLN A 19 7.68 -2.28 -3.01
N ALA A 20 8.50 -2.44 -4.04
CA ALA A 20 8.02 -2.77 -5.39
C ALA A 20 7.21 -4.07 -5.42
N ALA A 21 7.68 -5.11 -4.71
CA ALA A 21 6.97 -6.38 -4.57
C ALA A 21 5.63 -6.23 -3.82
N SER A 22 5.62 -5.46 -2.73
CA SER A 22 4.41 -5.15 -1.95
C SER A 22 3.37 -4.39 -2.79
N LEU A 23 3.80 -3.43 -3.60
CA LEU A 23 2.94 -2.69 -4.51
C LEU A 23 2.33 -3.60 -5.58
N ASN A 24 3.14 -4.42 -6.23
CA ASN A 24 2.68 -5.39 -7.21
C ASN A 24 1.69 -6.39 -6.60
N ALA A 25 1.98 -6.88 -5.39
CA ALA A 25 1.09 -7.77 -4.66
C ALA A 25 -0.23 -7.08 -4.29
N ALA A 26 -0.18 -5.85 -3.75
CA ALA A 26 -1.36 -5.08 -3.37
C ALA A 26 -2.27 -4.77 -4.56
N VAL A 27 -1.69 -4.36 -5.70
CA VAL A 27 -2.44 -4.13 -6.95
C VAL A 27 -3.04 -5.43 -7.47
N THR A 28 -2.27 -6.52 -7.46
CA THR A 28 -2.75 -7.85 -7.89
C THR A 28 -3.91 -8.32 -7.03
N ILE A 29 -3.80 -8.21 -5.70
CA ILE A 29 -4.87 -8.56 -4.76
C ILE A 29 -6.07 -7.65 -4.96
N ALA A 30 -5.87 -6.32 -5.02
CA ALA A 30 -6.97 -5.37 -5.21
C ALA A 30 -7.74 -5.62 -6.51
N HIS A 31 -7.04 -6.03 -7.58
CA HIS A 31 -7.63 -6.33 -8.88
C HIS A 31 -8.30 -7.71 -8.93
N ARG A 32 -7.66 -8.76 -8.40
CA ARG A 32 -8.14 -10.14 -8.53
C ARG A 32 -9.14 -10.56 -7.46
N LEU A 33 -9.07 -10.00 -6.25
CA LEU A 33 -9.94 -10.39 -5.14
C LEU A 33 -11.44 -10.18 -5.45
N PRO A 34 -11.89 -9.09 -6.10
CA PRO A 34 -13.29 -8.94 -6.51
C PRO A 34 -13.72 -9.96 -7.56
N HIS A 35 -12.81 -10.35 -8.47
CA HIS A 35 -13.08 -11.39 -9.46
C HIS A 35 -13.24 -12.76 -8.81
N PHE A 36 -12.36 -13.11 -7.85
CA PHE A 36 -12.49 -14.34 -7.08
C PHE A 36 -13.76 -14.35 -6.21
N ALA A 37 -14.11 -13.22 -5.60
CA ALA A 37 -15.35 -13.10 -4.84
C ALA A 37 -16.60 -13.27 -5.71
N ALA A 38 -16.61 -12.69 -6.92
CA ALA A 38 -17.71 -12.88 -7.87
C ALA A 38 -17.84 -14.33 -8.34
N LEU A 39 -16.71 -14.97 -8.71
CA LEU A 39 -16.68 -16.38 -9.12
C LEU A 39 -17.05 -17.34 -7.98
N ALA A 40 -16.71 -17.00 -6.73
CA ALA A 40 -17.06 -17.83 -5.57
C ALA A 40 -18.56 -17.77 -5.22
N LEU A 41 -19.24 -16.66 -5.53
CA LEU A 41 -20.67 -16.48 -5.25
C LEU A 41 -21.55 -16.99 -6.40
N ASP A 42 -21.13 -16.81 -7.65
CA ASP A 42 -21.82 -17.34 -8.83
C ASP A 42 -20.80 -17.51 -9.98
N PRO A 43 -20.25 -18.73 -10.18
CA PRO A 43 -19.25 -18.99 -11.21
C PRO A 43 -19.73 -18.72 -12.64
N THR A 44 -21.05 -18.67 -12.84
CA THR A 44 -21.68 -18.60 -14.17
C THR A 44 -22.10 -17.20 -14.56
N ARG A 45 -22.19 -16.27 -13.61
CA ARG A 45 -22.59 -14.89 -13.87
C ARG A 45 -21.40 -13.95 -14.00
N PRO A 46 -21.40 -13.06 -15.00
CA PRO A 46 -20.40 -11.99 -15.07
C PRO A 46 -20.53 -11.05 -13.86
N PRO A 47 -19.41 -10.46 -13.39
CA PRO A 47 -19.43 -9.55 -12.26
C PRO A 47 -20.34 -8.34 -12.54
N SER A 48 -21.17 -7.99 -11.55
CA SER A 48 -22.09 -6.85 -11.65
C SER A 48 -21.34 -5.52 -11.83
N ALA A 49 -22.05 -4.49 -12.30
CA ALA A 49 -21.48 -3.14 -12.42
C ALA A 49 -20.93 -2.62 -11.08
N GLU A 50 -21.57 -2.95 -9.95
CA GLU A 50 -21.09 -2.56 -8.62
C GLU A 50 -19.81 -3.31 -8.22
N VAL A 51 -19.66 -4.59 -8.57
CA VAL A 51 -18.42 -5.34 -8.33
C VAL A 51 -17.26 -4.72 -9.12
N LYS A 52 -17.49 -4.36 -10.38
CA LYS A 52 -16.49 -3.68 -11.22
C LYS A 52 -16.11 -2.32 -10.63
N ARG A 53 -17.09 -1.54 -10.19
CA ARG A 53 -16.88 -0.25 -9.51
C ARG A 53 -16.05 -0.42 -8.25
N ALA A 54 -16.42 -1.36 -7.37
CA ALA A 54 -15.70 -1.64 -6.14
C ALA A 54 -14.25 -2.09 -6.41
N ALA A 55 -14.00 -2.85 -7.48
CA ALA A 55 -12.66 -3.24 -7.90
C ALA A 55 -11.82 -2.03 -8.32
N SER A 56 -12.36 -1.17 -9.20
CA SER A 56 -11.68 0.07 -9.61
C SER A 56 -11.41 0.99 -8.42
N GLU A 57 -12.36 1.12 -7.50
CA GLU A 57 -12.21 1.93 -6.29
C GLU A 57 -11.08 1.42 -5.38
N LYS A 58 -10.94 0.10 -5.22
CA LYS A 58 -9.85 -0.52 -4.46
C LYS A 58 -8.50 -0.35 -5.15
N MET A 59 -8.45 -0.48 -6.47
CA MET A 59 -7.23 -0.27 -7.26
C MET A 59 -6.73 1.17 -7.14
N THR A 60 -7.63 2.16 -7.24
CA THR A 60 -7.26 3.57 -7.02
C THR A 60 -6.73 3.80 -5.62
N ALA A 61 -7.37 3.23 -4.58
CA ALA A 61 -6.90 3.38 -3.20
C ALA A 61 -5.54 2.71 -2.98
N ALA A 62 -5.30 1.54 -3.56
CA ALA A 62 -4.00 0.87 -3.53
C ALA A 62 -2.91 1.73 -4.18
N TRP A 63 -3.18 2.31 -5.36
CA TRP A 63 -2.23 3.19 -6.05
C TRP A 63 -1.96 4.49 -5.27
N GLN A 64 -2.98 5.11 -4.68
CA GLN A 64 -2.80 6.30 -3.84
C GLN A 64 -1.97 5.98 -2.58
N GLY A 65 -2.26 4.86 -1.93
CA GLY A 65 -1.50 4.37 -0.78
C GLY A 65 -0.05 4.07 -1.14
N ALA A 66 0.17 3.49 -2.32
CA ALA A 66 1.47 3.19 -2.87
C ALA A 66 2.34 4.45 -3.01
N LEU A 67 1.81 5.47 -3.68
CA LEU A 67 2.51 6.73 -3.90
C LEU A 67 2.79 7.46 -2.59
N ALA A 68 1.80 7.52 -1.69
CA ALA A 68 1.95 8.21 -0.41
C ALA A 68 2.95 7.50 0.52
N GLY A 69 2.88 6.16 0.62
CA GLY A 69 3.84 5.37 1.37
C GLY A 69 5.24 5.39 0.75
N GLY A 70 5.32 5.40 -0.58
CA GLY A 70 6.56 5.60 -1.36
C GLY A 70 7.26 6.90 -1.00
N ALA A 71 6.55 8.03 -1.10
CA ALA A 71 7.08 9.33 -0.76
C ALA A 71 7.55 9.42 0.70
N ALA A 72 6.78 8.85 1.65
CA ALA A 72 7.15 8.85 3.06
C ALA A 72 8.40 7.97 3.35
N ALA A 73 8.52 6.82 2.69
CA ALA A 73 9.70 5.96 2.78
C ALA A 73 10.94 6.64 2.18
N GLN A 74 10.79 7.32 1.05
CA GLN A 74 11.87 8.10 0.43
C GLN A 74 12.32 9.24 1.34
N GLN A 75 11.38 9.93 2.00
CA GLN A 75 11.72 10.96 2.97
C GLN A 75 12.51 10.39 4.15
N LEU A 76 12.12 9.21 4.66
CA LEU A 76 12.85 8.54 5.74
C LEU A 76 14.30 8.19 5.33
N ALA A 77 14.49 7.71 4.09
CA ALA A 77 15.82 7.44 3.56
C ALA A 77 16.67 8.71 3.45
N MET A 78 16.07 9.83 3.03
CA MET A 78 16.76 11.13 2.97
C MET A 78 17.12 11.65 4.36
N ASP A 79 16.20 11.56 5.32
CA ASP A 79 16.45 11.97 6.70
C ASP A 79 17.60 11.15 7.32
N TYR A 80 17.68 9.85 7.01
CA TYR A 80 18.81 9.01 7.42
C TYR A 80 20.12 9.44 6.75
N ALA A 81 20.13 9.62 5.43
CA ALA A 81 21.33 10.01 4.68
C ALA A 81 21.90 11.38 5.13
N MET A 82 21.03 12.27 5.60
CA MET A 82 21.41 13.58 6.15
C MET A 82 21.77 13.54 7.65
N GLY A 83 21.78 12.36 8.29
CA GLY A 83 22.05 12.22 9.72
C GLY A 83 20.96 12.80 10.63
N ARG A 84 19.76 13.06 10.09
CA ARG A 84 18.61 13.63 10.80
C ARG A 84 17.74 12.56 11.48
N LEU A 85 18.10 11.29 11.32
CA LEU A 85 17.38 10.15 11.86
C LEU A 85 18.20 9.44 12.94
N ARG A 86 17.67 9.44 14.17
CA ARG A 86 18.20 8.62 15.27
C ARG A 86 17.52 7.25 15.27
N PRO A 87 18.22 6.16 15.68
CA PRO A 87 17.64 4.82 15.70
C PRO A 87 16.31 4.71 16.46
N GLU A 88 16.18 5.43 17.57
CA GLU A 88 14.96 5.52 18.39
C GLU A 88 13.73 6.08 17.66
N HIS A 89 13.92 6.81 16.55
CA HIS A 89 12.81 7.34 15.74
C HIS A 89 12.28 6.33 14.71
N LEU A 90 13.02 5.26 14.42
CA LEU A 90 12.68 4.31 13.35
C LEU A 90 11.32 3.63 13.53
N PRO A 91 10.92 3.16 14.73
CA PRO A 91 9.62 2.52 14.90
C PRO A 91 8.46 3.48 14.60
N GLY A 92 8.51 4.69 15.16
CA GLY A 92 7.46 5.70 14.96
C GLY A 92 7.38 6.18 13.50
N ARG A 93 8.52 6.37 12.84
CA ARG A 93 8.55 6.77 11.42
C ARG A 93 8.06 5.66 10.49
N SER A 94 8.41 4.41 10.77
CA SER A 94 7.92 3.24 10.02
C SER A 94 6.40 3.08 10.16
N LEU A 95 5.86 3.30 11.36
CA LEU A 95 4.41 3.29 11.59
C LEU A 95 3.71 4.42 10.81
N ALA A 96 4.26 5.63 10.83
CA ALA A 96 3.70 6.76 10.08
C ALA A 96 3.67 6.51 8.55
N ILE A 97 4.66 5.81 8.00
CA ILE A 97 4.66 5.36 6.60
C ILE A 97 3.49 4.40 6.35
N ALA A 98 3.29 3.42 7.23
CA ALA A 98 2.19 2.46 7.13
C ALA A 98 0.82 3.15 7.22
N GLU A 99 0.64 4.07 8.17
CA GLU A 99 -0.60 4.86 8.32
C GLU A 99 -0.89 5.71 7.07
N THR A 100 0.15 6.33 6.50
CA THR A 100 0.06 7.13 5.29
C THR A 100 -0.33 6.26 4.08
N ALA A 101 0.26 5.07 3.97
CA ALA A 101 -0.06 4.11 2.92
C ALA A 101 -1.49 3.56 3.04
N LEU A 102 -1.99 3.34 4.26
CA LEU A 102 -3.32 2.78 4.50
C LEU A 102 -4.45 3.81 4.48
N GLY A 103 -4.14 5.09 4.68
CA GLY A 103 -5.12 6.18 4.76
C GLY A 103 -6.15 6.21 3.61
N PRO A 104 -5.76 6.09 2.33
CA PRO A 104 -6.69 6.05 1.20
C PRO A 104 -7.68 4.87 1.27
N ALA A 105 -7.18 3.68 1.64
CA ALA A 105 -8.01 2.49 1.79
C ALA A 105 -9.04 2.67 2.93
N LEU A 106 -8.61 3.17 4.09
CA LEU A 106 -9.49 3.42 5.23
C LEU A 106 -10.58 4.44 4.91
N LYS A 107 -10.25 5.54 4.21
CA LYS A 107 -11.22 6.54 3.75
C LYS A 107 -12.27 5.91 2.83
N ARG A 108 -11.86 5.04 1.90
CA ARG A 108 -12.79 4.37 0.98
C ARG A 108 -13.66 3.33 1.66
N VAL A 109 -13.12 2.52 2.59
CA VAL A 109 -13.91 1.60 3.40
C VAL A 109 -15.02 2.36 4.15
N ARG A 110 -14.68 3.49 4.78
CA ARG A 110 -15.65 4.32 5.51
C ARG A 110 -16.70 4.93 4.57
N SER A 111 -16.30 5.40 3.40
CA SER A 111 -17.21 5.93 2.38
C SER A 111 -18.19 4.87 1.87
N ASN A 112 -17.69 3.66 1.59
CA ASN A 112 -18.51 2.57 1.07
C ASN A 112 -19.47 2.04 2.13
N ALA A 113 -19.01 1.89 3.39
CA ALA A 113 -19.89 1.54 4.50
C ALA A 113 -21.07 2.52 4.61
N ARG A 114 -20.81 3.84 4.55
CA ARG A 114 -21.87 4.87 4.59
C ARG A 114 -22.85 4.76 3.42
N ARG A 115 -22.35 4.46 2.21
CA ARG A 115 -23.19 4.29 1.01
C ARG A 115 -24.12 3.09 1.15
N LEU A 116 -23.57 1.96 1.60
CA LEU A 116 -24.31 0.71 1.79
C LEU A 116 -25.33 0.78 2.93
N THR A 117 -25.09 1.59 3.96
CA THR A 117 -26.07 1.81 5.05
C THR A 117 -27.18 2.79 4.72
N ARG A 118 -27.10 3.51 3.60
CA ARG A 118 -28.09 4.51 3.16
C ARG A 118 -28.87 4.09 1.91
N GLY A 119 -28.51 2.96 1.32
CA GLY A 119 -29.16 2.36 0.15
C GLY A 119 -30.15 1.30 0.56
#